data_AF-A0A4Y9XU26-F1
#
_entry.id   AF-A0A4Y9XU26-F1
#
_cell.length_a   1.000
_cell.length_b   1.000
_cell.length_c   1.000
_cell.angle_alpha   90.00
_cell.angle_beta   90.00
_cell.angle_gamma   90.00
#
_symmetry.space_group_name_H-M   'P 1'
#
loop_
_entity.id
_entity.type
_entity.pdbx_description
1 polymer ?
#
loop_
_entity_poly.entity_id
_entity_poly.type
_entity_poly.pdbx_seq_one_letter_code
_entity_poly.pdbx_strand_id
1 'polypeptide(L)'
;MPRDITPEDIVILVDGRGALVDLDGPGLRSTHDYEILSDSGDPLQTGMFPFVSAELLGRPYYRRKGSTGRPVHYFIHDLESFLWVLVWICLTREGPAKRRRDLSSTQQSEQLSGLRQIVIDLFEGDKNVSMRTKRLFIHIATRRTLVDDELLCYVSDFMAPLQDLIYEFLSLISTAYEDNRRDAQAVYEDALRLFDKHIRSLQKEDPSGLSKKPRENKE
;
A
#
# COMPACT_ATOMS: atom_id res chain seq x y z
N MET A 1 -11.14 -14.25 5.51
CA MET A 1 -10.16 -13.15 5.34
C MET A 1 -10.58 -12.37 4.10
N PRO A 2 -10.54 -11.04 4.13
CA PRO A 2 -10.82 -10.21 2.96
C PRO A 2 -9.86 -10.64 1.85
N ARG A 3 -10.38 -10.95 0.66
CA ARG A 3 -9.56 -11.44 -0.47
C ARG A 3 -9.18 -10.33 -1.44
N ASP A 4 -9.75 -9.14 -1.23
CA ASP A 4 -9.66 -7.96 -2.07
C ASP A 4 -9.76 -6.76 -1.11
N ILE A 5 -8.70 -5.94 -1.01
CA ILE A 5 -8.74 -4.66 -0.28
C ILE A 5 -8.33 -3.56 -1.24
N THR A 6 -9.21 -2.60 -1.43
CA THR A 6 -9.09 -1.45 -2.32
C THR A 6 -9.35 -0.16 -1.54
N PRO A 7 -9.03 1.02 -2.09
CA PRO A 7 -9.41 2.28 -1.46
C PRO A 7 -10.93 2.48 -1.36
N GLU A 8 -11.71 1.79 -2.19
CA GLU A 8 -13.18 1.84 -2.19
C GLU A 8 -13.75 1.08 -0.99
N ASP A 9 -12.99 0.09 -0.49
CA ASP A 9 -13.30 -0.69 0.71
C ASP A 9 -12.95 0.08 1.99
N ILE A 10 -12.42 1.30 1.91
CA ILE A 10 -12.09 2.12 3.09
C ILE A 10 -13.02 3.33 3.15
N VAL A 11 -13.98 3.28 4.07
CA VAL A 11 -14.84 4.42 4.38
C VAL A 11 -14.25 5.19 5.56
N ILE A 12 -14.01 6.48 5.37
CA ILE A 12 -13.66 7.39 6.46
C ILE A 12 -14.96 8.00 6.99
N LEU A 13 -15.32 7.66 8.22
CA LEU A 13 -16.46 8.21 8.93
C LEU A 13 -16.24 9.69 9.27
N VAL A 14 -17.34 10.40 9.50
CA VAL A 14 -17.36 11.85 9.75
C VAL A 14 -16.55 12.25 11.00
N ASP A 15 -16.31 11.33 11.92
CA ASP A 15 -15.50 11.52 13.12
C ASP A 15 -14.00 11.23 12.92
N GLY A 16 -13.57 10.96 11.68
CA GLY A 16 -12.18 10.68 11.32
C GLY A 16 -11.76 9.22 11.51
N ARG A 17 -12.67 8.32 11.91
CA ARG A 17 -12.38 6.88 11.99
C ARG A 17 -12.53 6.22 10.62
N GLY A 18 -11.53 5.44 10.21
CA GLY A 18 -11.63 4.57 9.04
C GLY A 18 -12.33 3.25 9.39
N ALA A 19 -13.20 2.78 8.51
CA ALA A 19 -13.80 1.45 8.56
C ALA A 19 -13.54 0.75 7.23
N LEU A 20 -13.16 -0.53 7.30
CA LEU A 20 -13.20 -1.39 6.12
C LEU A 20 -14.67 -1.76 5.86
N VAL A 21 -15.16 -1.48 4.66
CA VAL A 21 -16.47 -1.90 4.16
C VAL A 21 -16.26 -2.88 3.01
N ASP A 22 -17.33 -3.58 2.62
CA ASP A 22 -17.29 -4.66 1.61
C ASP A 22 -16.43 -5.88 1.99
N LEU A 23 -16.76 -6.48 3.15
CA LEU A 23 -16.15 -7.75 3.57
C LEU A 23 -16.77 -8.98 2.88
N ASP A 24 -17.77 -8.78 2.01
CA ASP A 24 -18.55 -9.81 1.32
C ASP A 24 -18.09 -9.95 -0.14
N GLY A 25 -16.79 -10.17 -0.35
CA GLY A 25 -16.32 -10.64 -1.66
C GLY A 25 -17.07 -11.94 -2.04
N PRO A 26 -17.43 -12.15 -3.32
CA PRO A 26 -18.18 -13.33 -3.72
C PRO A 26 -17.30 -14.57 -3.57
N GLY A 27 -17.45 -15.30 -2.45
CA GLY A 27 -16.82 -16.61 -2.31
C GLY A 27 -16.46 -17.03 -0.90
N LEU A 28 -17.45 -17.18 -0.02
CA LEU A 28 -17.37 -18.15 1.05
C LEU A 28 -17.41 -19.57 0.44
N ARG A 29 -16.35 -19.99 -0.27
CA ARG A 29 -16.14 -21.38 -0.67
C ARG A 29 -14.67 -21.77 -0.50
N SER A 30 -14.55 -22.94 0.12
CA SER A 30 -13.45 -23.89 0.31
C SER A 30 -12.02 -23.45 -0.08
N THR A 31 -11.09 -23.80 0.80
CA THR A 31 -9.69 -24.06 0.45
C THR A 31 -9.61 -24.94 -0.80
N HIS A 32 -8.71 -24.60 -1.71
CA HIS A 32 -8.56 -25.17 -3.06
C HIS A 32 -9.56 -24.54 -4.04
N ASP A 33 -9.06 -23.65 -4.90
CA ASP A 33 -9.49 -23.41 -6.30
C ASP A 33 -9.25 -21.94 -6.70
N TYR A 34 -8.02 -21.64 -7.12
CA TYR A 34 -7.72 -20.51 -8.02
C TYR A 34 -8.09 -20.84 -9.48
N GLU A 35 -8.80 -21.95 -9.73
CA GLU A 35 -9.39 -22.25 -11.04
C GLU A 35 -10.66 -21.41 -11.31
N ILE A 36 -11.17 -20.66 -10.33
CA ILE A 36 -12.31 -19.74 -10.52
C ILE A 36 -11.83 -18.28 -10.54
N LEU A 37 -10.94 -17.96 -11.48
CA LEU A 37 -10.75 -16.58 -11.98
C LEU A 37 -10.86 -16.52 -13.51
N SER A 38 -11.35 -17.60 -14.14
CA SER A 38 -11.66 -17.64 -15.57
C SER A 38 -13.15 -17.51 -15.88
N ASP A 39 -14.05 -17.60 -14.89
CA ASP A 39 -15.50 -17.66 -15.13
C ASP A 39 -16.33 -16.54 -14.49
N SER A 40 -15.70 -15.66 -13.70
CA SER A 40 -16.35 -14.46 -13.14
C SER A 40 -15.46 -13.23 -13.32
N GLY A 41 -15.28 -12.81 -14.58
CA GLY A 41 -14.60 -11.57 -14.91
C GLY A 41 -13.09 -11.64 -14.73
N ASP A 42 -12.38 -11.39 -15.82
CA ASP A 42 -10.95 -11.17 -15.80
C ASP A 42 -10.60 -10.07 -14.77
N PRO A 43 -9.64 -10.27 -13.84
CA PRO A 43 -9.15 -9.19 -12.96
C PRO A 43 -8.64 -7.96 -13.74
N LEU A 44 -8.50 -8.07 -15.07
CA LEU A 44 -8.30 -6.96 -16.00
C LEU A 44 -9.48 -5.97 -16.09
N GLN A 45 -10.69 -6.30 -15.62
CA GLN A 45 -11.88 -5.42 -15.73
C GLN A 45 -12.27 -4.64 -14.47
N THR A 46 -11.71 -4.95 -13.29
CA THR A 46 -12.26 -4.49 -11.99
C THR A 46 -11.57 -3.29 -11.35
N GLY A 47 -10.60 -2.63 -11.98
CA GLY A 47 -9.92 -1.46 -11.37
C GLY A 47 -9.07 -1.76 -10.13
N MET A 48 -9.04 -3.03 -9.68
CA MET A 48 -8.31 -3.52 -8.49
C MET A 48 -6.84 -3.87 -8.74
N PHE A 49 -6.47 -4.03 -10.01
CA PHE A 49 -5.13 -4.38 -10.44
C PHE A 49 -3.97 -3.63 -9.72
N PRO A 50 -4.05 -2.30 -9.51
CA PRO A 50 -2.95 -1.55 -8.91
C PRO A 50 -2.73 -1.84 -7.42
N PHE A 51 -3.61 -2.59 -6.75
CA PHE A 51 -3.45 -2.94 -5.32
C PHE A 51 -3.15 -4.41 -5.09
N VAL A 52 -3.39 -5.29 -6.07
CA VAL A 52 -3.05 -6.72 -5.94
C VAL A 52 -1.53 -6.91 -5.74
N SER A 53 -1.17 -7.90 -4.91
CA SER A 53 0.22 -8.35 -4.75
C SER A 53 0.87 -8.70 -6.08
N ALA A 54 2.05 -8.14 -6.36
CA ALA A 54 2.75 -8.43 -7.61
C ALA A 54 3.35 -9.85 -7.66
N GLU A 55 3.39 -10.57 -6.53
CA GLU A 55 3.70 -12.00 -6.50
C GLU A 55 2.58 -12.78 -7.20
N LEU A 56 1.32 -12.60 -6.81
CA LEU A 56 0.15 -13.30 -7.40
C LEU A 56 0.01 -13.09 -8.90
N LEU A 57 0.38 -11.90 -9.36
CA LEU A 57 0.28 -11.51 -10.77
C LEU A 57 1.41 -12.07 -11.63
N GLY A 58 2.47 -12.61 -11.03
CA GLY A 58 3.67 -13.03 -11.73
C GLY A 58 4.33 -14.26 -11.14
N ARG A 59 5.44 -14.03 -10.43
CA ARG A 59 6.31 -15.08 -9.90
C ARG A 59 6.65 -14.75 -8.45
N PRO A 60 6.95 -15.77 -7.63
CA PRO A 60 7.42 -15.58 -6.27
C PRO A 60 8.54 -14.54 -6.19
N TYR A 61 8.47 -13.64 -5.21
CA TYR A 61 9.55 -12.68 -4.96
C TYR A 61 10.83 -13.42 -4.59
N TYR A 62 10.72 -14.37 -3.65
CA TYR A 62 11.81 -15.21 -3.18
C TYR A 62 11.58 -16.64 -3.63
N ARG A 63 12.06 -16.97 -4.84
CA ARG A 63 11.85 -18.30 -5.43
C ARG A 63 12.73 -19.35 -4.76
N ARG A 64 12.12 -20.36 -4.15
CA ARG A 64 12.83 -21.58 -3.73
C ARG A 64 13.24 -22.42 -4.94
N LYS A 65 14.45 -22.99 -4.88
CA LYS A 65 14.97 -23.89 -5.92
C LYS A 65 13.99 -25.05 -6.11
N GLY A 66 13.46 -25.23 -7.32
CA GLY A 66 12.51 -26.31 -7.65
C GLY A 66 11.01 -25.94 -7.60
N SER A 67 10.62 -24.73 -7.16
CA SER A 67 9.22 -24.31 -7.24
C SER A 67 8.86 -23.83 -8.66
N THR A 68 8.07 -24.62 -9.39
CA THR A 68 7.61 -24.32 -10.76
C THR A 68 6.16 -23.84 -10.84
N GLY A 69 5.44 -23.83 -9.73
CA GLY A 69 4.04 -23.41 -9.66
C GLY A 69 3.83 -21.89 -9.64
N ARG A 70 2.60 -21.48 -9.95
CA ARG A 70 2.12 -20.12 -9.66
C ARG A 70 2.06 -19.92 -8.14
N PRO A 71 2.27 -18.69 -7.64
CA PRO A 71 2.09 -18.41 -6.21
C PRO A 71 0.70 -18.80 -5.72
N VAL A 72 0.66 -19.39 -4.52
CA VAL A 72 -0.58 -19.67 -3.82
C VAL A 72 -0.88 -18.48 -2.94
N HIS A 73 -2.14 -18.07 -2.90
CA HIS A 73 -2.56 -16.98 -2.04
C HIS A 73 -2.49 -17.35 -0.56
N TYR A 74 -2.03 -16.38 0.22
CA TYR A 74 -1.88 -16.44 1.67
C TYR A 74 -2.15 -15.06 2.23
N PHE A 75 -2.40 -14.98 3.53
CA PHE A 75 -2.68 -13.75 4.26
C PHE A 75 -1.67 -12.61 4.02
N ILE A 76 -0.41 -12.92 3.74
CA ILE A 76 0.62 -11.91 3.42
C ILE A 76 0.29 -11.09 2.17
N HIS A 77 -0.45 -11.66 1.21
CA HIS A 77 -0.85 -10.96 -0.01
C HIS A 77 -1.95 -9.93 0.29
N ASP A 78 -2.87 -10.23 1.22
CA ASP A 78 -3.88 -9.28 1.69
C ASP A 78 -3.20 -8.09 2.40
N LEU A 79 -2.17 -8.36 3.20
CA LEU A 79 -1.36 -7.31 3.83
C LEU A 79 -0.57 -6.49 2.81
N GLU A 80 -0.01 -7.11 1.78
CA GLU A 80 0.65 -6.40 0.69
C GLU A 80 -0.34 -5.48 -0.03
N SER A 81 -1.56 -5.95 -0.30
CA SER A 81 -2.60 -5.11 -0.90
C SER A 81 -2.96 -3.93 -0.01
N PHE A 82 -3.10 -4.16 1.30
CA PHE A 82 -3.35 -3.08 2.25
C PHE A 82 -2.20 -2.05 2.30
N LEU A 83 -0.95 -2.51 2.25
CA LEU A 83 0.21 -1.63 2.14
C LEU A 83 0.11 -0.74 0.91
N TRP A 84 -0.20 -1.30 -0.27
CA TRP A 84 -0.29 -0.54 -1.51
C TRP A 84 -1.41 0.50 -1.48
N VAL A 85 -2.54 0.20 -0.83
CA VAL A 85 -3.60 1.18 -0.59
C VAL A 85 -3.10 2.31 0.31
N LEU A 86 -2.42 2.00 1.41
CA LEU A 86 -1.85 3.01 2.31
C LEU A 86 -0.85 3.92 1.58
N VAL A 87 0.05 3.34 0.78
CA VAL A 87 1.03 4.09 -0.03
C VAL A 87 0.31 5.00 -1.02
N TRP A 88 -0.69 4.50 -1.75
CA TRP A 88 -1.46 5.31 -2.69
C TRP A 88 -2.13 6.50 -2.01
N ILE A 89 -2.74 6.30 -0.84
CA ILE A 89 -3.33 7.41 -0.05
C ILE A 89 -2.25 8.44 0.29
N CYS A 90 -1.08 8.00 0.77
CA CYS A 90 0.00 8.88 1.21
C CYS A 90 0.66 9.68 0.08
N LEU A 91 0.66 9.15 -1.15
CA LEU A 91 1.19 9.83 -2.33
C LEU A 91 0.16 10.75 -2.99
N THR A 92 -1.12 10.36 -3.01
CA THR A 92 -2.16 11.02 -3.82
C THR A 92 -3.06 11.98 -3.06
N ARG A 93 -2.98 12.02 -1.72
CA ARG A 93 -3.79 12.90 -0.88
C ARG A 93 -2.92 13.90 -0.11
N GLU A 94 -3.47 15.10 0.08
CA GLU A 94 -2.86 16.18 0.88
C GLU A 94 -3.75 16.59 2.08
N GLY A 95 -4.69 15.72 2.45
CA GLY A 95 -5.63 15.95 3.54
C GLY A 95 -6.91 15.12 3.41
N PRO A 96 -7.81 15.19 4.41
CA PRO A 96 -9.09 14.48 4.38
C PRO A 96 -9.89 14.86 3.13
N ALA A 97 -10.30 13.85 2.36
CA ALA A 97 -11.01 13.99 1.08
C ALA A 97 -10.33 14.90 0.03
N LYS A 98 -9.07 15.32 0.23
CA LYS A 98 -8.39 16.28 -0.64
C LYS A 98 -7.34 15.58 -1.50
N ARG A 99 -7.56 15.56 -2.81
CA ARG A 99 -6.54 15.11 -3.78
C ARG A 99 -5.36 16.06 -3.77
N ARG A 100 -4.16 15.51 -3.90
CA ARG A 100 -2.92 16.27 -3.97
C ARG A 100 -2.83 17.01 -5.30
N ARG A 101 -2.68 18.33 -5.25
CA ARG A 101 -2.69 19.18 -6.47
C ARG A 101 -1.45 19.00 -7.33
N ASP A 102 -0.34 18.57 -6.72
CA ASP A 102 0.96 18.31 -7.36
C ASP A 102 0.86 17.32 -8.54
N LEU A 103 -0.06 16.35 -8.43
CA LEU A 103 -0.30 15.34 -9.47
C LEU A 103 -0.91 15.93 -10.75
N SER A 104 -1.71 16.99 -10.61
CA SER A 104 -2.35 17.70 -11.74
C SER A 104 -1.65 19.00 -12.13
N SER A 105 -0.58 19.38 -11.42
CA SER A 105 0.14 20.63 -11.67
C SER A 105 0.86 20.59 -13.03
N THR A 106 0.92 21.72 -13.73
CA THR A 106 1.70 21.86 -14.97
C THR A 106 3.18 22.19 -14.70
N GLN A 107 3.54 22.43 -13.43
CA GLN A 107 4.93 22.68 -13.03
C GLN A 107 5.81 21.46 -13.28
N GLN A 108 7.04 21.70 -13.74
CA GLN A 108 8.03 20.68 -14.11
C GLN A 108 9.29 20.78 -13.23
N SER A 109 9.16 20.55 -11.93
CA SER A 109 10.34 20.28 -11.09
C SER A 109 10.70 18.80 -11.13
N GLU A 110 11.95 18.48 -10.81
CA GLU A 110 12.42 17.10 -10.70
C GLU A 110 11.59 16.32 -9.68
N GLN A 111 11.32 16.91 -8.50
CA GLN A 111 10.51 16.28 -7.45
C GLN A 111 9.06 16.01 -7.89
N LEU A 112 8.43 16.94 -8.61
CA LEU A 112 7.06 16.77 -9.10
C LEU A 112 7.00 15.71 -10.21
N SER A 113 8.03 15.65 -11.05
CA SER A 113 8.14 14.65 -12.10
C SER A 113 8.34 13.26 -11.51
N GLY A 114 9.21 13.15 -10.49
CA GLY A 114 9.42 11.92 -9.72
C GLY A 114 8.15 11.43 -9.02
N LEU A 115 7.43 12.33 -8.33
CA LEU A 115 6.14 12.00 -7.70
C LEU A 115 5.12 11.46 -8.72
N ARG A 116 4.97 12.13 -9.87
CA ARG A 116 4.02 11.68 -10.90
C ARG A 116 4.45 10.33 -11.47
N GLN A 117 5.74 10.17 -11.74
CA GLN A 117 6.28 8.93 -12.29
C GLN A 117 6.08 7.76 -11.32
N ILE A 118 6.35 7.94 -10.03
CA ILE A 118 6.19 6.84 -9.06
C ILE A 118 4.72 6.44 -8.88
N VAL A 119 3.79 7.41 -8.94
CA VAL A 119 2.34 7.13 -8.91
C VAL A 119 1.91 6.37 -10.17
N ILE A 120 2.38 6.79 -11.34
CA ILE A 120 2.13 6.09 -12.61
C ILE A 120 2.70 4.67 -12.53
N ASP A 121 3.97 4.53 -12.19
CA ASP A 121 4.66 3.26 -12.18
C ASP A 121 4.01 2.28 -11.21
N LEU A 122 3.55 2.72 -10.04
CA LEU A 122 2.91 1.84 -9.06
C LEU A 122 1.43 1.57 -9.37
N PHE A 123 0.67 2.56 -9.83
CA PHE A 123 -0.81 2.50 -9.76
C PHE A 123 -1.57 2.81 -11.06
N GLU A 124 -1.02 3.58 -11.99
CA GLU A 124 -1.80 4.07 -13.16
C GLU A 124 -1.24 3.59 -14.51
N GLY A 125 0.00 3.08 -14.52
CA GLY A 125 0.75 2.73 -15.71
C GLY A 125 0.58 1.28 -16.16
N ASP A 126 1.51 0.83 -17.01
CA ASP A 126 1.51 -0.54 -17.52
C ASP A 126 1.63 -1.57 -16.39
N LYS A 127 0.84 -2.65 -16.50
CA LYS A 127 0.81 -3.75 -15.54
C LYS A 127 2.19 -4.32 -15.23
N ASN A 128 3.04 -4.50 -16.23
CA ASN A 128 4.39 -5.05 -16.02
C ASN A 128 5.32 -4.03 -15.39
N VAL A 129 5.09 -2.74 -15.58
CA VAL A 129 5.80 -1.68 -14.85
C VAL A 129 5.41 -1.74 -13.37
N SER A 130 4.12 -1.69 -13.04
CA SER A 130 3.63 -1.82 -11.65
C SER A 130 4.13 -3.06 -10.94
N MET A 131 4.07 -4.23 -11.59
CA MET A 131 4.60 -5.45 -11.01
C MET A 131 6.10 -5.41 -10.76
N ARG A 132 6.89 -4.77 -11.64
CA ARG A 132 8.34 -4.63 -11.45
C ARG A 132 8.67 -3.63 -10.35
N THR A 133 7.97 -2.50 -10.30
CA THR A 133 8.17 -1.45 -9.31
C THR A 133 7.79 -1.93 -7.90
N LYS A 134 6.65 -2.60 -7.74
CA LYS A 134 6.28 -3.25 -6.47
C LYS A 134 7.31 -4.29 -6.04
N ARG A 135 7.74 -5.15 -6.97
CA ARG A 135 8.80 -6.14 -6.70
C ARG A 135 10.08 -5.45 -6.23
N LEU A 136 10.50 -4.35 -6.86
CA LEU A 136 11.68 -3.59 -6.44
C LEU A 136 11.54 -3.16 -4.98
N PHE A 137 10.43 -2.53 -4.61
CA PHE A 137 10.19 -2.09 -3.23
C PHE A 137 10.18 -3.23 -2.22
N ILE A 138 9.61 -4.39 -2.56
CA ILE A 138 9.70 -5.58 -1.70
C ILE A 138 11.16 -6.00 -1.49
N HIS A 139 12.03 -5.92 -2.50
CA HIS A 139 13.43 -6.34 -2.37
C HIS A 139 14.31 -5.31 -1.63
N ILE A 140 13.98 -4.01 -1.72
CA ILE A 140 14.73 -2.96 -1.02
C ILE A 140 14.13 -2.60 0.34
N ALA A 141 13.01 -3.20 0.72
CA ALA A 141 12.22 -2.86 1.91
C ALA A 141 13.03 -2.72 3.19
N THR A 142 14.03 -3.58 3.41
CA THR A 142 14.87 -3.57 4.62
C THR A 142 15.96 -2.49 4.61
N ARG A 143 16.13 -1.76 3.48
CA ARG A 143 17.13 -0.70 3.30
C ARG A 143 16.47 0.67 3.39
N ARG A 144 16.39 1.22 4.60
CA ARG A 144 15.70 2.50 4.89
C ARG A 144 16.07 3.62 3.93
N THR A 145 17.37 3.85 3.70
CA THR A 145 17.85 4.94 2.84
C THR A 145 17.29 4.84 1.41
N LEU A 146 17.23 3.64 0.84
CA LEU A 146 16.68 3.45 -0.50
C LEU A 146 15.17 3.66 -0.53
N VAL A 147 14.45 3.21 0.50
CA VAL A 147 13.00 3.42 0.60
C VAL A 147 12.68 4.90 0.81
N ASP A 148 13.49 5.61 1.59
CA ASP A 148 13.36 7.05 1.78
C ASP A 148 13.55 7.80 0.46
N ASP A 149 14.64 7.53 -0.25
CA ASP A 149 15.00 8.25 -1.48
C ASP A 149 14.05 7.93 -2.67
N GLU A 150 13.57 6.69 -2.77
CA GLU A 150 12.78 6.23 -3.93
C GLU A 150 11.25 6.33 -3.71
N LEU A 151 10.78 6.37 -2.46
CA LEU A 151 9.35 6.35 -2.13
C LEU A 151 8.93 7.41 -1.11
N LEU A 152 9.56 7.43 0.07
CA LEU A 152 9.03 8.24 1.18
C LEU A 152 9.30 9.73 1.00
N CYS A 153 10.31 10.12 0.23
CA CYS A 153 10.56 11.50 -0.16
C CYS A 153 9.37 12.14 -0.91
N TYR A 154 8.49 11.30 -1.49
CA TYR A 154 7.29 11.74 -2.20
C TYR A 154 6.04 11.75 -1.34
N VAL A 155 6.07 11.30 -0.08
CA VAL A 155 4.91 11.38 0.82
C VAL A 155 4.55 12.84 1.09
N SER A 156 3.26 13.18 1.09
CA SER A 156 2.83 14.57 1.32
C SER A 156 3.12 15.01 2.76
N ASP A 157 3.35 16.31 2.98
CA ASP A 157 3.61 16.86 4.31
C ASP A 157 2.53 16.48 5.33
N PHE A 158 1.26 16.45 4.90
CA PHE A 158 0.14 16.05 5.76
C PHE A 158 0.23 14.58 6.20
N MET A 159 0.77 13.72 5.34
CA MET A 159 0.93 12.28 5.58
C MET A 159 2.32 11.91 6.11
N ALA A 160 3.21 12.90 6.31
CA ALA A 160 4.57 12.68 6.81
C ALA A 160 4.64 11.83 8.11
N PRO A 161 3.71 11.98 9.08
CA PRO A 161 3.71 11.12 10.27
C PRO A 161 3.53 9.61 9.99
N LEU A 162 3.09 9.22 8.79
CA LEU A 162 2.92 7.82 8.39
C LEU A 162 4.16 7.22 7.72
N GLN A 163 5.23 7.99 7.45
CA GLN A 163 6.42 7.50 6.74
C GLN A 163 7.07 6.29 7.44
N ASP A 164 7.21 6.36 8.77
CA ASP A 164 7.79 5.26 9.54
C ASP A 164 6.90 4.00 9.54
N LEU A 165 5.57 4.19 9.56
CA LEU A 165 4.63 3.07 9.43
C LEU A 165 4.78 2.40 8.06
N ILE A 166 4.84 3.17 6.97
CA ILE A 166 5.00 2.63 5.61
C ILE A 166 6.31 1.84 5.52
N TYR A 167 7.42 2.40 6.00
CA TYR A 167 8.72 1.72 5.98
C TYR A 167 8.69 0.41 6.76
N GLU A 168 8.24 0.45 8.02
CA GLU A 168 8.24 -0.73 8.88
C GLU A 168 7.25 -1.78 8.38
N PHE A 169 6.12 -1.38 7.78
CA PHE A 169 5.14 -2.31 7.24
C PHE A 169 5.65 -2.98 5.96
N LEU A 170 6.26 -2.22 5.05
CA LEU A 170 6.94 -2.76 3.87
C LEU A 170 8.08 -3.71 4.27
N SER A 171 8.87 -3.37 5.29
CA SER A 171 9.93 -4.22 5.85
C SER A 171 9.37 -5.53 6.40
N LEU A 172 8.31 -5.46 7.21
CA LEU A 172 7.63 -6.64 7.76
C LEU A 172 7.16 -7.59 6.64
N ILE A 173 6.54 -7.03 5.60
CA ILE A 173 6.02 -7.81 4.47
C ILE A 173 7.17 -8.50 3.71
N SER A 174 8.23 -7.77 3.41
CA SER A 174 9.42 -8.30 2.74
C SER A 174 10.08 -9.43 3.52
N THR A 175 10.31 -9.24 4.83
CA THR A 175 10.88 -10.28 5.69
C THR A 175 9.95 -11.50 5.76
N ALA A 176 8.63 -11.32 5.82
CA ALA A 176 7.69 -12.43 5.80
C ALA A 176 7.73 -13.23 4.49
N TYR A 177 7.90 -12.56 3.35
CA TYR A 177 8.11 -13.22 2.06
C TYR A 177 9.44 -13.96 2.00
N GLU A 178 10.54 -13.34 2.44
CA GLU A 178 11.89 -13.92 2.45
C GLU A 178 11.96 -15.19 3.30
N ASP A 179 11.38 -15.13 4.51
CA ASP A 179 11.31 -16.25 5.43
C ASP A 179 10.25 -17.30 5.02
N ASN A 180 9.45 -17.02 3.99
CA ASN A 180 8.30 -17.82 3.56
C ASN A 180 7.38 -18.14 4.77
N ARG A 181 7.05 -17.10 5.55
CA ARG A 181 6.14 -17.20 6.70
C ARG A 181 4.72 -17.46 6.21
N ARG A 182 4.20 -18.66 6.50
CA ARG A 182 2.82 -19.07 6.13
C ARG A 182 1.84 -19.11 7.29
N ASP A 183 2.34 -18.90 8.51
CA ASP A 183 1.48 -18.77 9.68
C ASP A 183 0.79 -17.40 9.66
N ALA A 184 -0.49 -17.42 9.25
CA ALA A 184 -1.29 -16.21 9.15
C ALA A 184 -1.48 -15.52 10.50
N GLN A 185 -1.60 -16.27 11.60
CA GLN A 185 -1.83 -15.70 12.93
C GLN A 185 -0.59 -14.94 13.41
N ALA A 186 0.59 -15.55 13.27
CA ALA A 186 1.84 -14.89 13.68
C ALA A 186 2.12 -13.62 12.87
N VAL A 187 1.87 -13.64 11.55
CA VAL A 187 2.05 -12.47 10.69
C VAL A 187 1.02 -11.38 11.02
N TYR A 188 -0.23 -11.76 11.28
CA TYR A 188 -1.29 -10.84 11.70
C TYR A 188 -0.95 -10.13 13.02
N GLU A 189 -0.46 -10.87 14.02
CA GLU A 189 -0.07 -10.29 15.31
C GLU A 189 1.11 -9.33 15.20
N ASP A 190 2.09 -9.62 14.34
CA ASP A 190 3.19 -8.68 14.07
C ASP A 190 2.67 -7.40 13.41
N ALA A 191 1.77 -7.52 12.43
CA ALA A 191 1.14 -6.38 11.78
C ALA A 191 0.34 -5.54 12.79
N LEU A 192 -0.51 -6.15 13.62
CA LEU A 192 -1.25 -5.44 14.66
C LEU A 192 -0.33 -4.69 15.63
N ARG A 193 0.73 -5.36 16.13
CA ARG A 193 1.71 -4.74 17.02
C ARG A 193 2.38 -3.53 16.38
N LEU A 194 2.68 -3.61 15.09
CA LEU A 194 3.23 -2.51 14.31
C LEU A 194 2.25 -1.34 14.22
N PHE A 195 0.99 -1.59 13.82
CA PHE A 195 -0.03 -0.53 13.72
C PHE A 195 -0.29 0.14 15.07
N ASP A 196 -0.43 -0.65 16.13
CA ASP A 196 -0.62 -0.14 17.50
C ASP A 196 0.54 0.75 17.96
N LYS A 197 1.79 0.39 17.61
CA LYS A 197 2.98 1.21 17.91
C LYS A 197 2.84 2.58 17.25
N HIS A 198 2.48 2.64 15.97
CA HIS A 198 2.36 3.89 15.22
C HIS A 198 1.14 4.72 15.63
N ILE A 199 -0.01 4.10 15.90
CA ILE A 199 -1.19 4.77 16.46
C ILE A 199 -0.84 5.47 17.77
N ARG A 200 -0.12 4.78 18.67
CA ARG A 200 0.34 5.38 19.93
C ARG A 200 1.33 6.52 19.73
N SER A 201 2.12 6.51 18.65
CA SER A 201 3.02 7.62 18.31
C SER A 201 2.22 8.84 17.87
N LEU A 202 1.24 8.65 16.97
CA LEU A 202 0.38 9.72 16.46
C LEU A 202 -0.47 10.36 17.57
N GLN A 203 -0.93 9.59 18.56
CA GLN A 203 -1.70 10.12 19.69
C GLN A 203 -0.88 10.96 20.67
N LYS A 204 0.45 10.81 20.69
CA LYS A 204 1.34 11.61 21.54
C LYS A 204 1.65 12.97 20.92
N GLU A 205 1.56 13.07 19.60
CA GLU A 205 1.68 14.32 18.86
C GLU A 205 0.33 15.04 18.89
N ASP A 206 0.17 15.99 19.80
CA ASP A 206 -1.06 16.79 19.94
C ASP A 206 -1.44 17.43 18.57
N PRO A 207 -2.65 17.18 18.02
CA PRO A 207 -3.07 17.71 16.71
C PRO A 207 -3.15 19.25 16.65
N SER A 208 -2.98 19.94 17.78
CA SER A 208 -2.96 21.41 17.87
C SER A 208 -1.76 22.08 17.17
N GLY A 209 -0.71 21.32 16.81
CA GLY A 209 0.48 21.82 16.11
C GLY A 209 0.29 22.08 14.61
N LEU A 210 -0.62 21.36 13.94
CA LEU A 210 -0.81 21.42 12.48
C LEU A 210 -1.68 22.62 12.01
N SER A 211 -2.33 23.33 12.94
CA SER A 211 -3.22 24.46 12.63
C SER A 211 -2.54 25.84 12.67
N LYS A 212 -1.24 25.91 13.04
CA LYS A 212 -0.53 27.19 13.21
C LYS A 212 0.43 27.50 12.06
N LYS A 213 -0.11 27.87 10.89
CA LYS A 213 0.57 28.83 10.00
C LYS A 213 -0.27 30.10 9.93
N PRO A 214 0.19 31.24 10.47
CA PRO A 214 -0.49 32.51 10.29
C PRO A 214 -0.44 32.90 8.81
N ARG A 215 -1.56 33.39 8.28
CA ARG A 215 -1.58 34.17 7.05
C ARG A 215 -0.78 35.45 7.31
N GLU A 216 0.45 35.53 6.80
CA GLU A 216 1.09 36.82 6.60
C GLU A 216 0.38 37.54 5.45
N ASN A 217 -0.54 38.42 5.82
CA ASN A 217 -0.89 39.55 4.98
C ASN A 217 0.31 40.48 4.93
N LYS A 218 0.80 40.82 3.74
CA LYS A 218 1.52 42.07 3.52
C LYS A 218 0.75 42.89 2.50
N GLU A 219 0.36 44.06 2.97
CA GLU A 219 -0.14 45.22 2.23
C GLU A 219 0.84 45.66 1.15
#